data_AF-A0A6J6KJK9-F1
#
_entry.id   AF-A0A6J6KJK9-F1
#
_cell.length_a   1.000
_cell.length_b   1.000
_cell.length_c   1.000
_cell.angle_alpha   90.00
_cell.angle_beta   90.00
_cell.angle_gamma   90.00
#
_symmetry.space_group_name_H-M   'P 1'
#
loop_
_entity.id
_entity.type
_entity.pdbx_description
1 polymer ?
#
loop_
_entity_poly.entity_id
_entity_poly.type
_entity_poly.pdbx_seq_one_letter_code
_entity_poly.pdbx_strand_id
1 'polypeptide(L)'
;MEKFGIHSSQYQNSYTKEENQKFSQIFGELTQRFAEAMKNNLSPTDPLVQKLVKEHYEFCLQFWKPNRESYKSLAMSYILPSPYRDSYEEVAVGLGKFHYDAVINWADENLD
;
A
#
# COMPACT_ATOMS: atom_id res chain seq x y z
N MET A 1 32.61 -14.60 18.39
CA MET A 1 31.30 -15.14 17.96
C MET A 1 30.34 -13.97 17.84
N GLU A 2 30.15 -13.51 16.62
CA GLU A 2 29.24 -12.44 16.24
C GLU A 2 27.81 -12.80 16.61
N LYS A 3 27.19 -12.01 17.48
CA LYS A 3 25.74 -12.00 17.65
C LYS A 3 25.22 -10.78 16.90
N PHE A 4 24.96 -10.94 15.61
CA PHE A 4 24.05 -10.05 14.88
C PHE A 4 22.64 -10.28 15.43
N GLY A 5 22.38 -9.72 16.61
CA GLY A 5 21.04 -9.54 17.15
C GLY A 5 20.35 -8.49 16.30
N ILE A 6 19.63 -8.94 15.27
CA ILE A 6 18.68 -8.12 14.53
C ILE A 6 17.77 -7.45 15.57
N HIS A 7 17.79 -6.12 15.63
CA HIS A 7 16.92 -5.29 16.47
C HIS A 7 15.45 -5.38 16.00
N SER A 8 14.83 -6.56 16.10
CA SER A 8 13.41 -6.78 15.81
C SER A 8 12.55 -6.67 17.08
N SER A 9 12.84 -5.68 17.94
CA SER A 9 12.22 -5.54 19.27
C SER A 9 11.72 -4.11 19.55
N GLN A 10 11.23 -3.37 18.56
CA GLN A 10 10.63 -2.03 18.78
C GLN A 10 9.31 -1.73 18.05
N TYR A 11 8.81 -2.61 17.17
CA TYR A 11 7.54 -2.36 16.45
C TYR A 11 6.37 -3.25 16.90
N GLN A 12 6.42 -3.77 18.14
CA GLN A 12 5.20 -4.21 18.85
C GLN A 12 4.57 -3.00 19.54
N ASN A 13 4.22 -1.96 18.80
CA ASN A 13 3.22 -1.02 19.32
C ASN A 13 1.91 -1.77 19.29
N SER A 14 1.42 -2.13 20.48
CA SER A 14 0.09 -2.66 20.72
C SER A 14 -0.94 -1.63 20.26
N TYR A 15 -1.16 -1.50 18.94
CA TYR A 15 -2.25 -0.69 18.42
C TYR A 15 -3.53 -1.17 19.09
N THR A 16 -4.21 -0.24 19.74
CA THR A 16 -5.47 -0.53 20.40
C THR A 16 -6.48 -1.06 19.38
N LYS A 17 -7.50 -1.79 19.82
CA LYS A 17 -8.56 -2.27 18.91
C LYS A 17 -9.17 -1.12 18.09
N GLU A 18 -9.26 0.07 18.68
CA GLU A 18 -9.75 1.29 18.04
C GLU A 18 -8.82 1.79 16.93
N GLU A 19 -7.50 1.77 17.15
CA GLU A 19 -6.53 2.12 16.11
C GLU A 19 -6.56 1.13 14.95
N ASN A 20 -6.58 -0.17 15.23
CA ASN A 20 -6.72 -1.20 14.19
C ASN A 20 -8.01 -1.06 13.37
N GLN A 21 -9.12 -0.68 14.01
CA GLN A 21 -10.37 -0.39 13.30
C GLN A 21 -10.24 0.85 12.41
N LYS A 22 -9.67 1.95 12.92
CA LYS A 22 -9.43 3.16 12.12
C LYS A 22 -8.52 2.87 10.93
N PHE A 23 -7.48 2.08 11.13
CA PHE A 23 -6.55 1.65 10.09
C PHE A 23 -7.23 0.85 8.98
N SER A 24 -8.05 -0.12 9.38
CA SER A 24 -8.84 -0.90 8.43
C SER A 24 -9.84 -0.02 7.66
N GLN A 25 -10.44 0.96 8.32
CA GLN A 25 -11.32 1.94 7.68
C GLN A 25 -10.58 2.81 6.68
N ILE A 26 -9.47 3.44 7.08
CA ILE A 26 -8.66 4.32 6.21
C ILE A 26 -8.16 3.53 4.99
N PHE A 27 -7.64 2.31 5.19
CA PHE A 27 -7.16 1.47 4.10
C PHE A 27 -8.30 1.04 3.16
N GLY A 28 -9.47 0.71 3.71
CA GLY A 28 -10.67 0.42 2.93
C GLY A 28 -11.13 1.62 2.10
N GLU A 29 -11.16 2.82 2.69
CA GLU A 29 -11.49 4.06 2.00
C GLU A 29 -10.48 4.38 0.89
N LEU A 30 -9.18 4.24 1.14
CA LEU A 30 -8.16 4.41 0.11
C LEU A 30 -8.38 3.45 -1.06
N THR A 31 -8.62 2.17 -0.77
CA THR A 31 -8.89 1.16 -1.80
C THR A 31 -10.13 1.48 -2.62
N GLN A 32 -11.21 1.95 -1.98
CA GLN A 32 -12.41 2.42 -2.66
C GLN A 32 -12.11 3.62 -3.57
N ARG A 33 -11.33 4.61 -3.09
CA ARG A 33 -10.93 5.76 -3.90
C ARG A 33 -10.08 5.37 -5.11
N PHE A 34 -9.19 4.37 -4.98
CA PHE A 34 -8.47 3.81 -6.13
C PHE A 34 -9.42 3.14 -7.12
N ALA A 35 -10.41 2.39 -6.64
CA ALA A 35 -11.42 1.79 -7.50
C ALA A 35 -12.29 2.85 -8.21
N GLU A 36 -12.65 3.94 -7.53
CA GLU A 36 -13.33 5.08 -8.14
C GLU A 36 -12.45 5.77 -9.18
N ALA A 37 -11.17 6.02 -8.88
CA ALA A 37 -10.23 6.60 -9.83
C ALA A 37 -10.10 5.74 -11.10
N MET A 38 -9.98 4.42 -10.91
CA MET A 38 -9.97 3.45 -12.01
C MET A 38 -11.29 3.47 -12.80
N LYS A 39 -12.44 3.52 -12.13
CA LYS A 39 -13.76 3.62 -12.76
C LYS A 39 -13.93 4.91 -13.56
N ASN A 40 -13.28 5.99 -13.13
CA ASN A 40 -13.21 7.26 -13.85
C ASN A 40 -12.18 7.25 -15.00
N ASN A 41 -11.55 6.10 -15.30
CA ASN A 41 -10.47 5.95 -16.28
C ASN A 41 -9.28 6.89 -16.04
N LEU A 42 -9.00 7.23 -14.77
CA LEU A 42 -7.80 7.98 -14.42
C LEU A 42 -6.55 7.13 -14.66
N SER A 43 -5.44 7.79 -14.99
CA SER A 43 -4.15 7.12 -15.12
C SER A 43 -3.60 6.75 -13.74
N PRO A 44 -2.87 5.62 -13.58
CA PRO A 44 -2.14 5.34 -12.34
C PRO A 44 -1.11 6.44 -11.99
N THR A 45 -0.64 7.19 -12.98
CA THR A 45 0.27 8.34 -12.83
C THR A 45 -0.45 9.67 -12.61
N ASP A 46 -1.79 9.67 -12.57
CA ASP A 46 -2.56 10.89 -12.40
C ASP A 46 -2.27 11.53 -11.03
N PRO A 47 -2.12 12.86 -10.93
CA PRO A 47 -1.87 13.55 -9.66
C PRO A 47 -2.84 13.17 -8.53
N LEU A 48 -4.11 12.90 -8.86
CA LEU A 48 -5.10 12.45 -7.88
C LEU A 48 -4.76 11.07 -7.33
N VAL A 49 -4.37 10.14 -8.21
CA VAL A 49 -4.01 8.77 -7.84
C VAL A 49 -2.68 8.76 -7.07
N GLN A 50 -1.70 9.55 -7.52
CA GLN A 50 -0.43 9.72 -6.84
C GLN A 50 -0.58 10.30 -5.43
N LYS A 51 -1.56 11.19 -5.22
CA LYS A 51 -1.91 11.67 -3.88
C LYS A 51 -2.45 10.55 -2.98
N LEU A 52 -3.30 9.66 -3.51
CA LEU A 52 -3.78 8.49 -2.75
C LEU A 52 -2.64 7.55 -2.38
N VAL A 53 -1.69 7.32 -3.29
CA VAL A 53 -0.49 6.50 -3.03
C VAL A 53 0.37 7.14 -1.95
N LYS A 54 0.51 8.47 -1.97
CA LYS A 54 1.22 9.21 -0.93
C LYS A 54 0.55 9.02 0.44
N GLU A 55 -0.78 9.16 0.53
CA GLU A 55 -1.52 8.91 1.78
C GLU A 55 -1.31 7.48 2.27
N HIS A 56 -1.34 6.49 1.36
CA HIS A 56 -1.05 5.09 1.68
C HIS A 56 0.40 4.87 2.17
N TYR A 57 1.37 5.56 1.56
CA TYR A 57 2.77 5.49 1.98
C TYR A 57 2.98 6.16 3.35
N GLU A 58 2.44 7.36 3.56
CA GLU A 58 2.45 8.05 4.87
C GLU A 58 1.76 7.23 5.96
N PHE A 59 0.73 6.47 5.59
CA PHE A 59 0.11 5.50 6.46
C PHE A 59 1.06 4.35 6.81
N CYS A 60 1.69 3.73 5.80
CA CYS A 60 2.69 2.68 6.00
C CYS A 60 3.85 3.16 6.90
N LEU A 61 4.32 4.40 6.73
CA LEU A 61 5.39 5.03 7.53
C LEU A 61 5.13 5.01 9.04
N GLN A 62 3.86 4.95 9.47
CA GLN A 62 3.50 4.86 10.89
C GLN A 62 3.82 3.48 11.49
N PHE A 63 3.87 2.43 10.65
CA PHE A 63 4.15 1.05 11.06
C PHE A 63 5.60 0.67 10.77
N TRP A 64 6.08 1.00 9.58
CA TRP A 64 7.42 0.68 9.11
C TRP A 64 7.86 1.68 8.04
N LYS A 65 9.17 1.91 7.90
CA LYS A 65 9.70 2.80 6.86
C LYS A 65 10.22 1.98 5.67
N PRO A 66 9.37 1.66 4.67
CA PRO A 66 9.85 0.97 3.48
C PRO A 66 10.79 1.87 2.67
N ASN A 67 11.82 1.26 2.08
CA ASN A 67 12.58 1.88 1.00
C ASN A 67 11.85 1.68 -0.34
N ARG A 68 12.35 2.27 -1.43
CA ARG A 68 11.74 2.16 -2.76
C ARG A 68 11.42 0.71 -3.13
N GLU A 69 12.40 -0.19 -3.02
CA GLU A 69 12.23 -1.60 -3.41
C GLU A 69 11.22 -2.34 -2.52
N SER A 70 11.28 -2.13 -1.21
CA SER A 70 10.35 -2.72 -0.23
C SER A 70 8.91 -2.27 -0.47
N TYR A 71 8.70 -0.99 -0.81
CA TYR A 71 7.37 -0.47 -1.10
C TYR A 71 6.81 -1.04 -2.41
N LYS A 72 7.65 -1.14 -3.45
CA LYS A 72 7.30 -1.82 -4.71
C LYS A 72 6.97 -3.30 -4.48
N SER A 73 7.75 -3.99 -3.66
CA SER A 73 7.52 -5.41 -3.31
C SER A 73 6.20 -5.60 -2.54
N LEU A 74 5.83 -4.65 -1.67
CA LEU A 74 4.52 -4.67 -1.02
C LEU A 74 3.40 -4.62 -2.07
N ALA A 75 3.52 -3.69 -3.03
CA ALA A 75 2.54 -3.57 -4.10
C ALA A 75 2.50 -4.80 -5.03
N MET A 76 3.64 -5.46 -5.28
CA MET A 76 3.69 -6.70 -6.05
C MET A 76 2.81 -7.79 -5.43
N SER A 77 2.71 -7.82 -4.10
CA SER A 77 1.90 -8.83 -3.39
C SER A 77 0.40 -8.73 -3.75
N TYR A 78 -0.08 -7.57 -4.20
CA TYR A 78 -1.46 -7.38 -4.64
C TYR A 78 -1.73 -7.85 -6.08
N ILE A 79 -0.70 -8.00 -6.92
CA ILE A 79 -0.83 -8.49 -8.31
C ILE A 79 -0.43 -9.95 -8.49
N LEU A 80 0.37 -10.48 -7.56
CA LEU A 80 0.75 -11.88 -7.58
C LEU A 80 -0.47 -12.77 -7.31
N PRO A 81 -0.54 -13.97 -7.91
CA PRO A 81 -1.63 -14.90 -7.69
C PRO A 81 -1.68 -15.30 -6.21
N SER A 82 -2.62 -14.68 -5.50
CA SER A 82 -2.86 -14.83 -4.07
C SER A 82 -4.34 -14.53 -3.81
N PRO A 83 -4.91 -15.06 -2.72
CA PRO A 83 -6.29 -14.75 -2.36
C PRO A 83 -6.54 -13.25 -2.17
N TYR A 84 -5.50 -12.46 -1.88
CA TYR A 84 -5.59 -10.99 -1.86
C TYR A 84 -5.90 -10.43 -3.25
N ARG A 85 -5.17 -10.85 -4.28
CA ARG A 85 -5.45 -10.44 -5.65
C ARG A 85 -6.91 -10.73 -6.02
N ASP A 86 -7.40 -11.93 -5.70
CA ASP A 86 -8.80 -12.32 -5.97
C ASP A 86 -9.78 -11.36 -5.30
N SER A 87 -9.58 -11.02 -4.02
CA SER A 87 -10.42 -10.02 -3.33
C SER A 87 -10.40 -8.64 -4.00
N TYR A 88 -9.25 -8.21 -4.54
CA TYR A 88 -9.17 -6.92 -5.26
C TYR A 88 -9.84 -7.00 -6.64
N GLU A 89 -9.71 -8.12 -7.36
CA GLU A 89 -10.41 -8.35 -8.62
C GLU A 89 -11.93 -8.46 -8.44
N GLU A 90 -12.41 -9.00 -7.30
CA GLU A 90 -13.83 -9.00 -6.93
C GLU A 90 -14.38 -7.58 -6.69
N VAL A 91 -13.56 -6.67 -6.13
CA VAL A 91 -13.96 -5.26 -5.95
C VAL A 91 -14.00 -4.54 -7.31
N ALA A 92 -12.93 -4.64 -8.09
CA ALA A 92 -12.89 -4.14 -9.45
C ALA A 92 -11.82 -4.90 -10.26
N VAL A 93 -12.23 -5.44 -11.40
CA VAL A 93 -11.34 -6.18 -12.30
C VAL A 93 -10.17 -5.29 -12.72
N GLY A 94 -8.94 -5.69 -12.39
CA GLY A 94 -7.72 -4.91 -12.67
C GLY A 94 -7.31 -3.89 -11.59
N LEU A 95 -8.05 -3.79 -10.49
CA LEU A 95 -7.72 -2.88 -9.37
C LEU A 95 -6.33 -3.17 -8.78
N GLY A 96 -5.98 -4.43 -8.59
CA GLY A 96 -4.66 -4.83 -8.08
C GLY A 96 -3.53 -4.30 -8.97
N LYS A 97 -3.69 -4.41 -10.31
CA LYS A 97 -2.70 -3.91 -11.28
C LYS A 97 -2.65 -2.38 -11.29
N PHE A 98 -3.81 -1.72 -11.27
CA PHE A 98 -3.89 -0.26 -11.22
C PHE A 98 -3.20 0.31 -9.97
N HIS A 99 -3.48 -0.27 -8.81
CA HIS A 99 -2.86 0.12 -7.55
C HIS A 99 -1.35 -0.14 -7.57
N TYR A 100 -0.92 -1.30 -8.11
CA TYR A 100 0.48 -1.61 -8.30
C TYR A 100 1.19 -0.58 -9.18
N ASP A 101 0.68 -0.31 -10.38
CA ASP A 101 1.29 0.65 -11.31
C ASP A 101 1.38 2.04 -10.68
N ALA A 102 0.35 2.47 -9.94
CA ALA A 102 0.35 3.75 -9.24
C ALA A 102 1.46 3.81 -8.17
N VAL A 103 1.61 2.74 -7.39
CA VAL A 103 2.64 2.61 -6.36
C VAL A 103 4.04 2.61 -6.96
N ILE A 104 4.27 1.86 -8.05
CA ILE A 104 5.58 1.82 -8.72
C ILE A 104 5.99 3.23 -9.16
N ASN A 105 5.10 3.93 -9.88
CA ASN A 105 5.40 5.27 -10.38
C ASN A 105 5.69 6.25 -9.23
N TRP A 106 4.84 6.24 -8.19
CA TRP A 106 5.05 7.12 -7.04
C TRP A 106 6.38 6.81 -6.34
N ALA A 107 6.69 5.54 -6.15
CA ALA A 107 7.92 5.08 -5.51
C ALA A 107 9.16 5.47 -6.31
N ASP A 108 9.12 5.36 -7.64
CA ASP A 108 10.23 5.81 -8.50
C ASP A 108 10.42 7.33 -8.46
N GLU A 109 9.34 8.11 -8.37
CA GLU A 109 9.44 9.57 -8.35
C GLU A 109 9.76 10.16 -6.96
N ASN A 110 9.34 9.49 -5.87
CA ASN A 110 9.39 10.06 -4.52
C ASN A 110 10.37 9.34 -3.57
N LEU A 111 10.80 8.11 -3.90
CA LEU A 111 11.70 7.32 -3.06
C LEU A 111 13.04 7.09 -3.78
N ASP A 112 14.13 7.34 -3.05
CA ASP A 112 15.51 7.12 -3.52
C ASP A 112 15.98 5.67 -3.28
#